data_AF-A0A416G9Z0-F1
#
_entry.id   AF-A0A416G9Z0-F1
#
_cell.length_a   1.000
_cell.length_b   1.000
_cell.length_c   1.000
_cell.angle_alpha   90.00
_cell.angle_beta   90.00
_cell.angle_gamma   90.00
#
_symmetry.space_group_name_H-M   'P 1'
#
loop_
_entity.id
_entity.type
_entity.pdbx_description
1 polymer ?
#
loop_
_entity_poly.entity_id
_entity_poly.type
_entity_poly.pdbx_seq_one_letter_code
_entity_poly.pdbx_strand_id
1 'polypeptide(L)'
;MARERAYNPVLHQRLSALIQAADREALLSFLDSLSHSSFRTVGSILSAQILPGLSEDRYWALFYDLCRYNSKAFLITFLKAAPARLSAGGFRLDHPGFQQVCAYWNEHQCDIDKRKFFLNVFPLLTRQDQAEALIHALVFARAEDLLELLLRCDITVLGGFVLFQTLRQLEHEKELLHRCCVFLMRRGDSLSFNLVSFFKSYFDLSDLKGTFSLRLSSYQLGYVERSFDAFANMLQSI
;
A
#
# COMPACT_ATOMS: atom_id res chain seq x y z
N MET A 1 -17.82 18.30 -12.32
CA MET A 1 -17.65 18.40 -13.78
C MET A 1 -16.67 17.32 -14.23
N ALA A 2 -17.19 16.23 -14.79
CA ALA A 2 -16.40 15.09 -15.24
C ALA A 2 -15.72 15.43 -16.57
N ARG A 3 -14.38 15.40 -16.64
CA ARG A 3 -13.69 15.39 -17.93
C ARG A 3 -14.04 14.07 -18.63
N GLU A 4 -14.77 14.15 -19.74
CA GLU A 4 -14.84 13.06 -20.70
C GLU A 4 -13.42 12.57 -21.00
N ARG A 5 -13.12 11.34 -20.57
CA ARG A 5 -11.84 10.69 -20.89
C ARG A 5 -11.82 10.52 -22.40
N ALA A 6 -10.84 11.10 -23.07
CA ALA A 6 -10.62 10.91 -24.50
C ALA A 6 -10.42 9.41 -24.78
N TYR A 7 -11.51 8.73 -25.12
CA TYR A 7 -11.49 7.36 -25.60
C TYR A 7 -10.88 7.39 -26.99
N ASN A 8 -9.65 6.87 -27.12
CA ASN A 8 -8.97 6.73 -28.40
C ASN A 8 -9.00 5.24 -28.78
N PRO A 9 -9.98 4.79 -29.59
CA PRO A 9 -10.17 3.37 -29.90
C PRO A 9 -8.99 2.78 -30.67
N VAL A 10 -8.36 3.56 -31.55
CA VAL A 10 -7.18 3.12 -32.33
C VAL A 10 -6.00 2.83 -31.39
N LEU A 11 -5.72 3.76 -30.47
CA LEU A 11 -4.67 3.60 -29.48
C LEU A 11 -4.95 2.42 -28.53
N HIS A 12 -6.20 2.26 -28.09
CA HIS A 12 -6.62 1.12 -27.27
C HIS A 12 -6.42 -0.21 -28.00
N GLN A 13 -6.88 -0.33 -29.25
CA GLN A 13 -6.78 -1.55 -30.04
C GLN A 13 -5.30 -1.91 -30.28
N ARG A 14 -4.47 -0.93 -30.61
CA ARG A 14 -3.03 -1.16 -30.83
C ARG A 14 -2.31 -1.59 -29.56
N LEU A 15 -2.53 -0.90 -28.44
CA LEU A 15 -1.97 -1.28 -27.14
C LEU A 15 -2.41 -2.68 -26.73
N SER A 16 -3.69 -2.99 -26.87
CA SER A 16 -4.23 -4.30 -26.55
C SER A 16 -3.56 -5.39 -27.38
N ALA A 17 -3.45 -5.20 -28.71
CA ALA A 17 -2.80 -6.16 -29.59
C ALA A 17 -1.33 -6.41 -29.20
N LEU A 18 -0.56 -5.36 -28.91
CA LEU A 18 0.84 -5.47 -28.48
C LEU A 18 0.97 -6.21 -27.14
N ILE A 19 0.11 -5.89 -26.17
CA ILE A 19 0.08 -6.54 -24.86
C ILE A 19 -0.37 -8.01 -25.00
N GLN A 20 -1.30 -8.33 -25.90
CA GLN A 20 -1.73 -9.71 -26.22
C GLN A 20 -0.64 -10.54 -26.89
N ALA A 21 0.14 -9.92 -27.79
CA ALA A 21 1.27 -10.58 -28.42
C ALA A 21 2.43 -10.89 -27.46
N ALA A 22 2.43 -10.29 -26.25
CA ALA A 22 3.51 -10.36 -25.28
C ALA A 22 4.89 -9.96 -25.85
N ASP A 23 4.88 -9.11 -26.89
CA ASP A 23 6.08 -8.58 -27.52
C ASP A 23 6.51 -7.29 -26.83
N ARG A 24 7.44 -7.45 -25.88
CA ARG A 24 7.98 -6.36 -25.08
C ARG A 24 8.65 -5.30 -25.95
N GLU A 25 9.47 -5.70 -26.90
CA GLU A 25 10.24 -4.76 -27.72
C GLU A 25 9.33 -3.92 -28.62
N ALA A 26 8.37 -4.58 -29.28
CA ALA A 26 7.38 -3.88 -30.09
C ALA A 26 6.51 -2.92 -29.26
N LEU A 27 6.16 -3.30 -28.02
CA LEU A 27 5.42 -2.41 -27.11
C LEU A 27 6.23 -1.17 -26.75
N LEU A 28 7.50 -1.33 -26.34
CA LEU A 28 8.34 -0.20 -25.94
C LEU A 28 8.63 0.72 -27.14
N SER A 29 8.95 0.16 -28.30
CA SER A 29 9.15 0.92 -29.54
C SER A 29 7.89 1.72 -29.91
N PHE A 30 6.72 1.12 -29.77
CA PHE A 30 5.46 1.83 -29.97
C PHE A 30 5.31 3.00 -28.99
N LEU A 31 5.57 2.79 -27.70
CA LEU A 31 5.48 3.86 -26.70
C LEU A 31 6.44 5.02 -26.96
N ASP A 32 7.67 4.74 -27.40
CA ASP A 32 8.67 5.75 -27.78
C ASP A 32 8.24 6.58 -29.01
N SER A 33 7.46 5.99 -29.91
CA SER A 33 6.95 6.68 -31.12
C SER A 33 5.82 7.68 -30.83
N LEU A 34 5.25 7.66 -29.63
CA LEU A 34 4.07 8.46 -29.32
C LEU A 34 4.42 9.92 -29.00
N SER A 35 3.54 10.83 -29.44
CA SER A 35 3.55 12.20 -28.94
C SER A 35 3.25 12.26 -27.44
N HIS A 36 3.67 13.33 -26.75
CA HIS A 36 3.39 13.51 -25.32
C HIS A 36 1.89 13.49 -24.96
N SER A 37 1.01 13.95 -25.85
CA SER A 37 -0.44 13.87 -25.64
C SER A 37 -0.92 12.41 -25.72
N SER A 38 -0.49 11.68 -26.76
CA SER A 38 -0.85 10.26 -26.94
C SER A 38 -0.31 9.39 -25.81
N PHE A 39 0.94 9.63 -25.38
CA PHE A 39 1.56 8.92 -24.26
C PHE A 39 0.80 9.11 -22.94
N ARG A 40 0.29 10.33 -22.67
CA ARG A 40 -0.60 10.56 -21.50
C ARG A 40 -1.94 9.82 -21.63
N THR A 41 -2.48 9.73 -22.84
CA THR A 41 -3.70 8.94 -23.12
C THR A 41 -3.47 7.45 -22.89
N VAL A 42 -2.28 6.91 -23.20
CA VAL A 42 -1.92 5.51 -22.87
C VAL A 42 -2.13 5.22 -21.38
N GLY A 43 -1.65 6.08 -20.48
CA GLY A 43 -1.83 5.86 -19.04
C GLY A 43 -3.31 5.80 -18.62
N SER A 44 -4.16 6.62 -19.25
CA SER A 44 -5.60 6.60 -18.98
C SER A 44 -6.28 5.33 -19.53
N ILE A 45 -5.88 4.89 -20.72
CA ILE A 45 -6.38 3.65 -21.34
C ILE A 45 -5.95 2.43 -20.52
N LEU A 46 -4.66 2.32 -20.19
CA LEU A 46 -4.11 1.21 -19.42
C LEU A 46 -4.84 1.06 -18.09
N SER A 47 -4.84 2.12 -17.28
CA SER A 47 -5.41 2.07 -15.93
C SER A 47 -6.91 1.76 -15.89
N ALA A 48 -7.68 2.25 -16.86
CA ALA A 48 -9.15 2.16 -16.83
C ALA A 48 -9.73 0.99 -17.63
N GLN A 49 -9.06 0.54 -18.70
CA GLN A 49 -9.67 -0.37 -19.68
C GLN A 49 -8.90 -1.69 -19.81
N ILE A 50 -7.56 -1.65 -19.83
CA ILE A 50 -6.75 -2.84 -20.11
C ILE A 50 -6.35 -3.55 -18.82
N LEU A 51 -5.65 -2.85 -17.93
CA LEU A 51 -5.05 -3.44 -16.73
C LEU A 51 -6.05 -4.12 -15.78
N PRO A 52 -7.29 -3.62 -15.57
CA PRO A 52 -8.25 -4.31 -14.71
C PRO A 52 -8.59 -5.73 -15.17
N GLY A 53 -8.61 -5.99 -16.49
CA GLY A 53 -9.02 -7.26 -17.08
C GLY A 53 -7.91 -8.25 -17.42
N LEU A 54 -6.63 -7.90 -17.19
CA LEU A 54 -5.52 -8.80 -17.49
C LEU A 54 -5.48 -10.00 -16.52
N SER A 55 -4.97 -11.15 -17.00
CA SER A 55 -4.58 -12.23 -16.10
C SER A 55 -3.46 -11.78 -15.17
N GLU A 56 -3.29 -12.48 -14.06
CA GLU A 56 -2.35 -12.08 -13.01
C GLU A 56 -0.90 -12.09 -13.48
N ASP A 57 -0.48 -13.16 -14.15
CA ASP A 57 0.85 -13.28 -14.76
C ASP A 57 1.15 -12.10 -15.69
N ARG A 58 0.19 -11.76 -16.55
CA ARG A 58 0.35 -10.70 -17.54
C ARG A 58 0.34 -9.31 -16.93
N TYR A 59 -0.46 -9.10 -15.88
CA TYR A 59 -0.43 -7.85 -15.15
C TYR A 59 0.96 -7.61 -14.54
N TRP A 60 1.52 -8.60 -13.84
CA TRP A 60 2.81 -8.44 -13.17
C TRP A 60 3.99 -8.39 -14.15
N ALA A 61 3.97 -9.20 -15.22
CA ALA A 61 4.99 -9.12 -16.27
C ALA A 61 5.00 -7.72 -16.93
N LEU A 62 3.82 -7.21 -17.29
CA LEU A 62 3.70 -5.87 -17.88
C LEU A 62 4.06 -4.76 -16.88
N PHE A 63 3.70 -4.92 -15.61
CA PHE A 63 4.09 -4.00 -14.54
C PHE A 63 5.60 -3.89 -14.47
N TYR A 64 6.29 -5.03 -14.43
CA TYR A 64 7.74 -5.12 -14.37
C TYR A 64 8.38 -4.40 -15.56
N ASP A 65 7.97 -4.75 -16.79
CA ASP A 65 8.54 -4.19 -18.00
C ASP A 65 8.34 -2.67 -18.11
N LEU A 66 7.12 -2.20 -17.87
CA LEU A 66 6.80 -0.78 -18.02
C LEU A 66 7.33 0.09 -16.88
N CYS A 67 7.43 -0.44 -15.65
CA CYS A 67 8.07 0.31 -14.56
C CYS A 67 9.59 0.39 -14.73
N ARG A 68 10.23 -0.65 -15.31
CA ARG A 68 11.65 -0.57 -15.69
C ARG A 68 11.91 0.41 -16.82
N TYR A 69 10.99 0.48 -17.79
CA TYR A 69 11.07 1.45 -18.87
C TYR A 69 10.85 2.89 -18.38
N ASN A 70 9.79 3.15 -17.61
CA ASN A 70 9.49 4.48 -17.08
C ASN A 70 8.57 4.44 -15.84
N SER A 71 9.16 4.23 -14.66
CA SER A 71 8.38 4.15 -13.40
C SER A 71 7.58 5.43 -13.10
N LYS A 72 8.12 6.61 -13.43
CA LYS A 72 7.44 7.90 -13.24
C LYS A 72 6.09 7.96 -13.97
N ALA A 73 6.01 7.37 -15.16
CA ALA A 73 4.78 7.31 -15.94
C ALA A 73 3.85 6.15 -15.52
N PHE A 74 4.43 4.98 -15.26
CA PHE A 74 3.64 3.75 -15.19
C PHE A 74 3.30 3.28 -13.78
N LEU A 75 4.10 3.56 -12.74
CA LEU A 75 3.83 3.06 -11.39
C LEU A 75 2.41 3.40 -10.91
N ILE A 76 2.06 4.69 -10.90
CA ILE A 76 0.73 5.13 -10.48
C ILE A 76 -0.35 4.70 -11.49
N THR A 77 -0.01 4.57 -12.78
CA THR A 77 -0.94 4.05 -13.79
C THR A 77 -1.38 2.63 -13.46
N PHE A 78 -0.45 1.76 -13.06
CA PHE A 78 -0.78 0.40 -12.65
C PHE A 78 -1.53 0.34 -11.32
N LEU A 79 -1.14 1.18 -10.36
CA LEU A 79 -1.76 1.23 -9.04
C LEU A 79 -3.20 1.74 -9.09
N LYS A 80 -3.55 2.59 -10.06
CA LYS A 80 -4.96 2.97 -10.32
C LYS A 80 -5.88 1.79 -10.66
N ALA A 81 -5.34 0.70 -11.21
CA ALA A 81 -6.10 -0.51 -11.50
C ALA A 81 -6.22 -1.45 -10.28
N ALA A 82 -5.41 -1.26 -9.23
CA ALA A 82 -5.36 -2.16 -8.08
C ALA A 82 -6.72 -2.36 -7.39
N PRO A 83 -7.55 -1.32 -7.10
CA PRO A 83 -8.84 -1.52 -6.44
C PRO A 83 -9.80 -2.43 -7.24
N ALA A 84 -9.87 -2.24 -8.56
CA ALA A 84 -10.70 -3.06 -9.44
C ALA A 84 -10.20 -4.50 -9.49
N ARG A 85 -8.88 -4.70 -9.54
CA ARG A 85 -8.29 -6.04 -9.55
C ARG A 85 -8.50 -6.79 -8.24
N LEU A 86 -8.28 -6.13 -7.09
CA LEU A 86 -8.52 -6.70 -5.76
C LEU A 86 -9.98 -7.15 -5.61
N SER A 87 -10.93 -6.32 -6.06
CA SER A 87 -12.37 -6.65 -6.02
C SER A 87 -12.73 -7.86 -6.89
N ALA A 88 -11.98 -8.08 -7.98
CA ALA A 88 -12.14 -9.22 -8.88
C ALA A 88 -11.33 -10.46 -8.45
N GLY A 89 -10.68 -10.43 -7.28
CA GLY A 89 -9.84 -11.53 -6.77
C GLY A 89 -8.45 -11.64 -7.43
N GLY A 90 -8.03 -10.64 -8.21
CA GLY A 90 -6.66 -10.51 -8.70
C GLY A 90 -5.82 -9.54 -7.86
N PHE A 91 -4.55 -9.34 -8.22
CA PHE A 91 -3.60 -8.48 -7.50
C PHE A 91 -3.10 -9.12 -6.20
N ARG A 92 -2.52 -10.30 -6.33
CA ARG A 92 -1.93 -11.06 -5.25
C ARG A 92 -0.48 -10.66 -5.00
N LEU A 93 -0.17 -10.40 -3.74
CA LEU A 93 1.15 -10.00 -3.25
C LEU A 93 2.06 -11.20 -2.92
N ASP A 94 1.55 -12.42 -2.99
CA ASP A 94 2.34 -13.66 -2.96
C ASP A 94 2.74 -14.13 -4.37
N HIS A 95 2.30 -13.42 -5.42
CA HIS A 95 2.56 -13.80 -6.80
C HIS A 95 4.04 -13.66 -7.17
N PRO A 96 4.66 -14.64 -7.88
CA PRO A 96 6.07 -14.57 -8.27
C PRO A 96 6.44 -13.30 -9.05
N GLY A 97 5.55 -12.84 -9.93
CA GLY A 97 5.75 -11.59 -10.68
C GLY A 97 5.80 -10.33 -9.79
N PHE A 98 5.06 -10.27 -8.67
CA PHE A 98 5.21 -9.18 -7.71
C PHE A 98 6.55 -9.28 -6.98
N GLN A 99 6.94 -10.49 -6.57
CA GLN A 99 8.25 -10.72 -5.94
C GLN A 99 9.41 -10.30 -6.85
N GLN A 100 9.29 -10.53 -8.16
CA GLN A 100 10.25 -10.07 -9.17
C GLN A 100 10.35 -8.52 -9.23
N VAL A 101 9.22 -7.81 -9.16
CA VAL A 101 9.21 -6.34 -9.09
C VAL A 101 9.91 -5.84 -7.84
N CYS A 102 9.59 -6.42 -6.68
CA CYS A 102 10.23 -6.05 -5.41
C CYS A 102 11.72 -6.35 -5.40
N ALA A 103 12.14 -7.52 -5.89
CA ALA A 103 13.56 -7.87 -6.00
C ALA A 103 14.34 -6.83 -6.82
N TYR A 104 13.80 -6.41 -7.97
CA TYR A 104 14.41 -5.36 -8.79
C TYR A 104 14.51 -4.03 -8.03
N TRP A 105 13.44 -3.59 -7.35
CA TRP A 105 13.48 -2.35 -6.56
C TRP A 105 14.48 -2.41 -5.42
N ASN A 106 14.62 -3.55 -4.76
CA ASN A 106 15.56 -3.73 -3.66
C ASN A 106 17.01 -3.72 -4.16
N GLU A 107 17.30 -4.42 -5.26
CA GLU A 107 18.62 -4.45 -5.90
C GLU A 107 19.05 -3.06 -6.41
N HIS A 108 18.12 -2.31 -6.99
CA HIS A 108 18.39 -1.01 -7.62
C HIS A 108 18.05 0.18 -6.70
N GLN A 109 17.83 -0.05 -5.41
CA GLN A 109 17.56 0.99 -4.40
C GLN A 109 16.44 1.98 -4.82
N CYS A 110 15.35 1.45 -5.39
CA CYS A 110 14.22 2.24 -5.88
C CYS A 110 13.27 2.66 -4.75
N ASP A 111 13.79 3.29 -3.70
CA ASP A 111 13.03 3.59 -2.47
C ASP A 111 11.81 4.47 -2.70
N ILE A 112 11.90 5.42 -3.64
CA ILE A 112 10.77 6.28 -4.00
C ILE A 112 9.59 5.45 -4.54
N ASP A 113 9.87 4.44 -5.37
CA ASP A 113 8.83 3.61 -5.99
C ASP A 113 8.24 2.65 -4.96
N LYS A 114 9.06 2.08 -4.07
CA LYS A 114 8.62 1.27 -2.91
C LYS A 114 7.66 2.04 -2.02
N ARG A 115 8.02 3.28 -1.63
CA ARG A 115 7.18 4.15 -0.79
C ARG A 115 5.86 4.49 -1.48
N LYS A 116 5.90 4.85 -2.77
CA LYS A 116 4.68 5.13 -3.54
C LYS A 116 3.78 3.91 -3.65
N PHE A 117 4.36 2.74 -3.92
CA PHE A 117 3.60 1.49 -3.98
C PHE A 117 2.92 1.22 -2.65
N PHE A 118 3.66 1.26 -1.54
CA PHE A 118 3.12 1.06 -0.20
C PHE A 118 1.94 2.01 0.08
N LEU A 119 2.11 3.32 -0.12
CA LEU A 119 1.09 4.33 0.15
C LEU A 119 -0.19 4.17 -0.68
N ASN A 120 -0.12 3.52 -1.84
CA ASN A 120 -1.29 3.29 -2.70
C ASN A 120 -1.93 1.92 -2.48
N VAL A 121 -1.16 0.91 -2.06
CA VAL A 121 -1.63 -0.48 -1.91
C VAL A 121 -2.03 -0.79 -0.49
N PHE A 122 -1.23 -0.41 0.50
CA PHE A 122 -1.49 -0.75 1.90
C PHE A 122 -2.90 -0.34 2.38
N PRO A 123 -3.42 0.86 2.04
CA PRO A 123 -4.78 1.26 2.44
C PRO A 123 -5.90 0.39 1.84
N LEU A 124 -5.62 -0.35 0.77
CA LEU A 124 -6.59 -1.23 0.11
C LEU A 124 -6.65 -2.63 0.74
N LEU A 125 -5.70 -2.96 1.62
CA LEU A 125 -5.59 -4.28 2.22
C LEU A 125 -6.57 -4.42 3.38
N THR A 126 -7.18 -5.60 3.49
CA THR A 126 -8.17 -5.92 4.52
C THR A 126 -7.77 -7.12 5.38
N ARG A 127 -6.71 -7.84 4.98
CA ARG A 127 -6.22 -9.03 5.68
C ARG A 127 -4.77 -8.85 6.14
N GLN A 128 -4.45 -9.47 7.28
CA GLN A 128 -3.12 -9.44 7.89
C GLN A 128 -2.05 -10.06 6.98
N ASP A 129 -2.32 -11.23 6.41
CA ASP A 129 -1.37 -11.95 5.55
C ASP A 129 -0.97 -11.13 4.30
N GLN A 130 -1.89 -10.34 3.75
CA GLN A 130 -1.59 -9.43 2.65
C GLN A 130 -0.65 -8.29 3.08
N ALA A 131 -0.89 -7.71 4.26
CA ALA A 131 -0.03 -6.65 4.80
C ALA A 131 1.38 -7.17 5.11
N GLU A 132 1.47 -8.37 5.69
CA GLU A 132 2.76 -9.05 5.94
C GLU A 132 3.51 -9.32 4.64
N ALA A 133 2.84 -9.87 3.62
CA ALA A 133 3.44 -10.10 2.31
C ALA A 133 3.96 -8.81 1.67
N LEU A 134 3.20 -7.71 1.77
CA LEU A 134 3.62 -6.40 1.27
C LEU A 134 4.89 -5.90 1.96
N ILE A 135 4.89 -5.88 3.29
CA ILE A 135 5.97 -5.32 4.10
C ILE A 135 7.24 -6.16 3.93
N HIS A 136 7.11 -7.49 3.95
CA HIS A 136 8.22 -8.41 3.76
C HIS A 136 8.84 -8.27 2.37
N ALA A 137 8.03 -8.19 1.31
CA ALA A 137 8.56 -8.08 -0.06
C ALA A 137 9.25 -6.73 -0.32
N LEU A 138 8.71 -5.64 0.23
CA LEU A 138 9.30 -4.31 0.02
C LEU A 138 10.60 -4.10 0.78
N VAL A 139 10.89 -4.81 1.89
CA VAL A 139 12.15 -4.68 2.65
C VAL A 139 12.52 -3.22 2.96
N PHE A 140 11.95 -2.67 4.02
CA PHE A 140 12.37 -1.36 4.53
C PHE A 140 13.65 -1.49 5.36
N ALA A 141 14.57 -0.52 5.24
CA ALA A 141 15.86 -0.58 5.93
C ALA A 141 15.71 -0.45 7.45
N ARG A 142 14.74 0.34 7.91
CA ARG A 142 14.47 0.60 9.32
C ARG A 142 12.97 0.55 9.61
N ALA A 143 12.61 0.19 10.85
CA ALA A 143 11.21 0.15 11.29
C ALA A 143 10.58 1.55 11.28
N GLU A 144 11.37 2.60 11.51
CA GLU A 144 10.97 4.00 11.49
C GLU A 144 10.51 4.45 10.09
N ASP A 145 11.12 3.89 9.03
CA ASP A 145 10.73 4.21 7.65
C ASP A 145 9.34 3.64 7.33
N LEU A 146 9.05 2.42 7.82
CA LEU A 146 7.72 1.82 7.75
C LEU A 146 6.71 2.59 8.61
N LEU A 147 7.09 2.97 9.82
CA LEU A 147 6.28 3.77 10.73
C LEU A 147 5.84 5.10 10.10
N GLU A 148 6.76 5.83 9.46
CA GLU A 148 6.43 7.07 8.75
C GLU A 148 5.38 6.84 7.67
N LEU A 149 5.50 5.74 6.90
CA LEU A 149 4.54 5.41 5.85
C LEU A 149 3.17 5.03 6.41
N LEU A 150 3.13 4.22 7.48
CA LEU A 150 1.89 3.82 8.15
C LEU A 150 1.12 5.04 8.67
N LEU A 151 1.81 6.01 9.29
CA LEU A 151 1.20 7.24 9.79
C LEU A 151 0.67 8.14 8.67
N ARG A 152 1.22 8.05 7.45
CA ARG A 152 0.76 8.80 6.27
C ARG A 152 -0.45 8.18 5.57
N CYS A 153 -0.69 6.89 5.77
CA CYS A 153 -1.90 6.22 5.29
C CYS A 153 -3.12 6.64 6.11
N ASP A 154 -4.32 6.45 5.56
CA ASP A 154 -5.53 6.46 6.37
C ASP A 154 -5.52 5.29 7.35
N ILE A 155 -5.81 5.56 8.62
CA ILE A 155 -5.80 4.53 9.65
C ILE A 155 -7.03 3.65 9.47
N THR A 156 -6.79 2.38 9.18
CA THR A 156 -7.77 1.30 9.25
C THR A 156 -7.49 0.43 10.47
N VAL A 157 -8.38 -0.50 10.83
CA VAL A 157 -8.13 -1.44 11.94
C VAL A 157 -6.88 -2.28 11.67
N LEU A 158 -6.70 -2.75 10.43
CA LEU A 158 -5.48 -3.43 9.98
C LEU A 158 -4.26 -2.50 10.09
N GLY A 159 -4.39 -1.25 9.62
CA GLY A 159 -3.33 -0.25 9.74
C GLY A 159 -2.92 0.01 11.19
N GLY A 160 -3.88 0.09 12.10
CA GLY A 160 -3.64 0.22 13.54
C GLY A 160 -2.92 -0.98 14.15
N PHE A 161 -3.26 -2.20 13.72
CA PHE A 161 -2.58 -3.42 14.16
C PHE A 161 -1.14 -3.49 13.67
N VAL A 162 -0.90 -3.18 12.39
CA VAL A 162 0.47 -3.15 11.84
C VAL A 162 1.27 -2.02 12.52
N LEU A 163 0.67 -0.85 12.72
CA LEU A 163 1.28 0.26 13.46
C LEU A 163 1.69 -0.18 14.87
N PHE A 164 0.81 -0.89 15.58
CA PHE A 164 1.10 -1.44 16.89
C PHE A 164 2.32 -2.38 16.85
N GLN A 165 2.35 -3.36 15.94
CA GLN A 165 3.48 -4.29 15.83
C GLN A 165 4.79 -3.57 15.50
N THR A 166 4.76 -2.56 14.64
CA THR A 166 5.93 -1.73 14.34
C THR A 166 6.40 -0.95 15.56
N LEU A 167 5.48 -0.34 16.33
CA LEU A 167 5.83 0.40 17.54
C LEU A 167 6.42 -0.49 18.64
N ARG A 168 6.03 -1.78 18.70
CA ARG A 168 6.63 -2.75 19.63
C ARG A 168 8.10 -3.00 19.34
N GLN A 169 8.50 -3.02 18.08
CA GLN A 169 9.92 -3.14 17.71
C GLN A 169 10.74 -1.92 18.15
N LEU A 170 10.06 -0.81 18.44
CA LEU A 170 10.61 0.49 18.84
C LEU A 170 10.22 0.84 20.29
N GLU A 171 9.85 -0.14 21.12
CA GLU A 171 9.26 0.12 22.45
C GLU A 171 10.18 0.90 23.42
N HIS A 172 11.50 0.81 23.18
CA HIS A 172 12.52 1.54 23.92
C HIS A 172 12.58 3.03 23.55
N GLU A 173 12.06 3.42 22.39
CA GLU A 173 12.04 4.81 21.92
C GLU A 173 10.80 5.56 22.43
N LYS A 174 10.73 5.80 23.74
CA LYS A 174 9.58 6.44 24.40
C LYS A 174 9.19 7.79 23.78
N GLU A 175 10.16 8.60 23.35
CA GLU A 175 9.89 9.87 22.67
C GLU A 175 9.22 9.69 21.30
N LEU A 176 9.63 8.67 20.53
CA LEU A 176 9.02 8.36 19.25
C LEU A 176 7.58 7.86 19.43
N LEU A 177 7.35 6.94 20.39
CA LEU A 177 6.02 6.48 20.76
C LEU A 177 5.10 7.64 21.13
N HIS A 178 5.60 8.57 21.96
CA HIS A 178 4.85 9.76 22.37
C HIS A 178 4.51 10.66 21.16
N ARG A 179 5.47 10.93 20.26
CA ARG A 179 5.22 11.70 19.02
C ARG A 179 4.18 11.02 18.13
N CYS A 180 4.21 9.70 18.01
CA CYS A 180 3.21 8.94 17.25
C CYS A 180 1.81 9.09 17.86
N CYS A 181 1.68 8.98 19.18
CA CYS A 181 0.41 9.17 19.86
C CYS A 181 -0.13 10.59 19.67
N VAL A 182 0.71 11.61 19.80
CA VAL A 182 0.32 13.01 19.55
C VAL A 182 -0.11 13.21 18.09
N PHE A 183 0.57 12.60 17.13
CA PHE A 183 0.18 12.63 15.73
C PHE A 183 -1.21 12.02 15.51
N LEU A 184 -1.47 10.85 16.09
CA LEU A 184 -2.78 10.18 16.01
C LEU A 184 -3.89 11.04 16.66
N MET A 185 -3.65 11.62 17.83
CA MET A 185 -4.62 12.52 18.47
C MET A 185 -4.96 13.73 17.61
N ARG A 186 -4.00 14.26 16.85
CA ARG A 186 -4.22 15.40 15.92
C ARG A 186 -5.06 15.03 14.70
N ARG A 187 -5.19 13.74 14.33
CA ARG A 187 -6.07 13.31 13.23
C ARG A 187 -7.54 13.49 13.59
N GLY A 188 -7.89 13.37 14.87
CA GLY A 188 -9.22 13.68 15.40
C GLY A 188 -10.31 12.65 15.09
N ASP A 189 -9.97 11.49 14.53
CA ASP A 189 -10.91 10.39 14.30
C ASP A 189 -10.99 9.42 15.49
N SER A 190 -12.13 8.76 15.65
CA SER A 190 -12.39 7.87 16.79
C SER A 190 -11.42 6.69 16.87
N LEU A 191 -11.06 6.11 15.72
CA LEU A 191 -10.14 4.98 15.66
C LEU A 191 -8.74 5.38 16.15
N SER A 192 -8.23 6.53 15.71
CA SER A 192 -6.97 7.09 16.19
C SER A 192 -6.99 7.32 17.70
N PHE A 193 -8.08 7.83 18.28
CA PHE A 193 -8.22 7.97 19.73
C PHE A 193 -8.23 6.62 20.46
N ASN A 194 -8.95 5.63 19.93
CA ASN A 194 -8.98 4.28 20.50
C ASN A 194 -7.59 3.63 20.49
N LEU A 195 -6.83 3.81 19.40
CA LEU A 195 -5.44 3.37 19.30
C LEU A 195 -4.53 4.07 20.31
N VAL A 196 -4.65 5.39 20.49
CA VAL A 196 -3.84 6.11 21.48
C VAL A 196 -4.16 5.65 22.90
N SER A 197 -5.44 5.43 23.20
CA SER A 197 -5.89 4.88 24.49
C SER A 197 -5.23 3.53 24.77
N PHE A 198 -5.22 2.65 23.76
CA PHE A 198 -4.54 1.36 23.82
C PHE A 198 -3.02 1.50 23.98
N PHE A 199 -2.36 2.31 23.14
CA PHE A 199 -0.90 2.52 23.19
C PHE A 199 -0.44 3.12 24.50
N LYS A 200 -1.21 4.06 25.06
CA LYS A 200 -0.93 4.63 26.37
C LYS A 200 -0.92 3.56 27.46
N SER A 201 -1.91 2.66 27.45
CA SER A 201 -2.01 1.57 28.41
C SER A 201 -0.94 0.49 28.18
N TYR A 202 -0.60 0.19 26.92
CA TYR A 202 0.33 -0.89 26.57
C TYR A 202 1.79 -0.48 26.81
N PHE A 203 2.19 0.70 26.34
CA PHE A 203 3.57 1.18 26.41
C PHE A 203 3.88 1.96 27.70
N ASP A 204 2.94 2.04 28.64
CA ASP A 204 3.02 2.80 29.88
C ASP A 204 3.42 4.27 29.66
N LEU A 205 2.64 4.97 28.84
CA LEU A 205 2.91 6.38 28.51
C LEU A 205 2.14 7.32 29.44
N SER A 206 2.50 7.32 30.73
CA SER A 206 1.82 8.09 31.79
C SER A 206 1.63 9.58 31.46
N ASP A 207 2.60 10.16 30.75
CA ASP A 207 2.70 11.61 30.52
C ASP A 207 1.79 12.12 29.39
N LEU A 208 1.16 11.23 28.63
CA LEU A 208 0.21 11.59 27.57
C LEU A 208 -1.05 12.22 28.18
N LYS A 209 -1.21 13.53 27.96
CA LYS A 209 -2.39 14.30 28.40
C LYS A 209 -3.62 13.92 27.57
N GLY A 210 -4.72 13.60 28.25
CA GLY A 210 -6.00 13.25 27.62
C GLY A 210 -6.84 12.34 28.53
N THR A 211 -8.16 12.37 28.35
CA THR A 211 -9.08 11.46 29.04
C THR A 211 -9.16 10.16 28.24
N PHE A 212 -8.54 9.11 28.76
CA PHE A 212 -8.53 7.78 28.14
C PHE A 212 -9.29 6.82 29.06
N SER A 213 -10.37 6.25 28.53
CA SER A 213 -11.30 5.40 29.28
C SER A 213 -10.85 3.93 29.36
N LEU A 214 -9.87 3.52 28.54
CA LEU A 214 -9.45 2.13 28.46
C LEU A 214 -8.54 1.76 29.65
N ARG A 215 -8.90 0.70 30.36
CA ARG A 215 -8.04 0.02 31.34
C ARG A 215 -7.99 -1.45 30.97
N LEU A 216 -6.87 -1.90 30.40
CA LEU A 216 -6.68 -3.31 30.04
C LEU A 216 -5.92 -4.04 31.14
N SER A 217 -6.33 -5.27 31.44
CA SER A 217 -5.59 -6.19 32.31
C SER A 217 -4.43 -6.86 31.55
N SER A 218 -3.37 -7.26 32.26
CA SER A 218 -2.15 -7.82 31.64
C SER A 218 -2.39 -9.05 30.74
N TYR A 219 -3.38 -9.88 31.06
CA TYR A 219 -3.76 -11.03 30.22
C TYR A 219 -4.37 -10.61 28.88
N GLN A 220 -5.19 -9.55 28.87
CA GLN A 220 -5.80 -9.03 27.65
C GLN A 220 -4.74 -8.46 26.70
N LEU A 221 -3.67 -7.85 27.25
CA LEU A 221 -2.56 -7.33 26.45
C LEU A 221 -1.84 -8.45 25.70
N GLY A 222 -1.48 -9.55 26.37
CA GLY A 222 -0.77 -10.66 25.73
C GLY A 222 -1.57 -11.38 24.64
N TYR A 223 -2.91 -11.38 24.71
CA TYR A 223 -3.78 -11.97 23.69
C TYR A 223 -3.92 -11.04 22.46
N VAL A 224 -4.11 -9.75 22.70
CA VAL A 224 -4.20 -8.71 21.65
C VAL A 224 -2.88 -8.58 20.86
N GLU A 225 -1.74 -8.86 21.49
CA GLU A 225 -0.44 -8.90 20.83
C GLU A 225 -0.33 -9.90 19.68
N ARG A 226 -1.00 -11.05 19.79
CA ARG A 226 -0.76 -12.20 18.92
C ARG A 226 -1.87 -12.44 17.91
N SER A 227 -2.99 -11.74 18.04
CA SER A 227 -4.17 -11.97 17.22
C SER A 227 -4.75 -10.66 16.72
N PHE A 228 -4.79 -10.52 15.40
CA PHE A 228 -5.49 -9.41 14.76
C PHE A 228 -6.97 -9.38 15.13
N ASP A 229 -7.63 -10.54 15.21
CA ASP A 229 -9.04 -10.62 15.61
C ASP A 229 -9.26 -10.12 17.05
N ALA A 230 -8.37 -10.49 17.97
CA ALA A 230 -8.41 -9.99 19.34
C ALA A 230 -8.23 -8.47 19.40
N PHE A 231 -7.28 -7.93 18.63
CA PHE A 231 -7.04 -6.50 18.52
C PHE A 231 -8.24 -5.76 17.92
N ALA A 232 -8.82 -6.28 16.84
CA ALA A 232 -9.97 -5.70 16.18
C ALA A 232 -11.20 -5.67 17.11
N ASN A 233 -11.48 -6.79 17.78
CA ASN A 233 -12.58 -6.89 18.75
C ASN A 233 -12.38 -5.93 19.93
N MET A 234 -11.16 -5.81 20.43
CA MET A 234 -10.84 -4.87 21.51
C MET A 234 -11.13 -3.43 21.06
N LEU A 235 -10.67 -3.00 19.89
CA LEU A 235 -10.88 -1.62 19.42
C LEU A 235 -12.36 -1.27 19.15
N GLN A 236 -13.19 -2.27 18.83
CA GLN A 236 -14.64 -2.09 18.69
C GLN A 236 -15.38 -1.99 20.03
N SER A 237 -14.76 -2.46 21.12
CA SER A 237 -15.35 -2.43 22.47
C SER A 237 -15.08 -1.13 23.24
N ILE A 238 -14.35 -0.16 22.63
CA ILE A 238 -13.97 1.14 23.20
C ILE A 238 -14.88 2.23 22.64
#